data_AF-B9TFA5-F1
#
_entry.id   AF-B9TFA5-F1
#
_cell.length_a   1.000
_cell.length_b   1.000
_cell.length_c   1.000
_cell.angle_alpha   90.00
_cell.angle_beta   90.00
_cell.angle_gamma   90.00
#
_symmetry.space_group_name_H-M   'P 1'
#
loop_
_entity.id
_entity.type
_entity.pdbx_description
1 polymer ?
#
loop_
_entity_poly.entity_id
_entity_poly.type
_entity_poly.pdbx_seq_one_letter_code
_entity_poly.pdbx_strand_id
1 'polypeptide(L)'
;RIGRVSSEWFSRPDDERYLSLAELGRTVRERTERSRTRVVESALIHVEASRTDPERLALILPGADKPIAPTHWSFGQLASQVGAPAAYLRQLPAALAGINLQYGLTAHRAEQIKTLETDDGRVELRAVTGPDYGRIYDHELVEAVQRIAGNGTGDTRWKVPGVLDWSTGVYNPRVDITKDTTTLYASDRDEISIRHSKYAASRFAHEAAPALLSFADSSPQP
;
A
#
# COMPACT_ATOMS: atom_id res chain seq x y z
N ARG A 1 -12.48 -15.23 18.38
CA ARG A 1 -11.31 -14.71 17.61
C ARG A 1 -11.65 -13.29 17.13
N ILE A 2 -11.76 -12.37 18.09
CA ILE A 2 -11.98 -10.94 17.89
C ILE A 2 -10.62 -10.32 18.23
N GLY A 3 -10.04 -9.44 17.41
CA GLY A 3 -9.00 -8.56 17.95
C GLY A 3 -7.86 -8.06 17.05
N ARG A 4 -7.49 -8.73 15.95
CA ARG A 4 -6.25 -8.33 15.23
C ARG A 4 -6.41 -7.03 14.43
N VAL A 5 -7.56 -6.85 13.78
CA VAL A 5 -7.83 -5.66 12.95
C VAL A 5 -8.35 -4.48 13.80
N SER A 6 -8.95 -4.74 14.97
CA SER A 6 -9.43 -3.67 15.90
C SER A 6 -8.28 -2.99 16.62
N SER A 7 -7.24 -3.73 17.01
CA SER A 7 -6.00 -3.15 17.53
C SER A 7 -5.30 -2.28 16.48
N GLU A 8 -5.34 -2.69 15.21
CA GLU A 8 -4.72 -1.98 14.10
C GLU A 8 -5.40 -0.67 13.73
N TRP A 9 -6.68 -0.44 14.08
CA TRP A 9 -7.40 0.84 13.90
C TRP A 9 -7.14 1.80 15.05
N PHE A 10 -7.26 1.30 16.29
CA PHE A 10 -7.03 2.11 17.50
C PHE A 10 -5.60 2.63 17.57
N SER A 11 -4.63 1.87 17.04
CA SER A 11 -3.23 2.26 16.95
C SER A 11 -2.88 3.15 15.76
N ARG A 12 -3.83 3.53 14.89
CA ARG A 12 -3.53 4.38 13.72
C ARG A 12 -3.37 5.83 14.13
N PRO A 13 -2.35 6.52 13.59
CA PRO A 13 -2.21 7.94 13.78
C PRO A 13 -3.34 8.70 13.05
N ASP A 14 -3.66 9.89 13.55
CA ASP A 14 -4.84 10.68 13.15
C ASP A 14 -4.80 11.17 11.70
N ASP A 15 -3.65 11.12 11.04
CA ASP A 15 -3.39 11.44 9.64
C ASP A 15 -3.71 10.28 8.68
N GLU A 16 -3.93 9.07 9.20
CA GLU A 16 -4.37 7.89 8.43
C GLU A 16 -5.89 7.62 8.56
N ARG A 17 -6.64 8.52 9.22
CA ARG A 17 -8.11 8.42 9.42
C ARG A 17 -8.84 9.52 8.65
N TYR A 18 -9.72 9.14 7.72
CA TYR A 18 -10.39 10.09 6.82
C TYR A 18 -11.89 10.20 7.10
N LEU A 19 -12.44 11.40 6.98
CA LEU A 19 -13.85 11.68 7.28
C LEU A 19 -14.78 11.50 6.08
N SER A 20 -14.23 11.37 4.87
CA SER A 20 -15.02 11.14 3.66
C SER A 20 -14.23 10.40 2.59
N LEU A 21 -14.94 9.82 1.61
CA LEU A 21 -14.29 9.21 0.45
C LEU A 21 -13.55 10.24 -0.42
N ALA A 22 -14.00 11.50 -0.45
CA ALA A 22 -13.30 12.58 -1.15
C ALA A 22 -11.97 12.94 -0.48
N GLU A 23 -11.94 12.98 0.86
CA GLU A 23 -10.72 13.24 1.62
C GLU A 23 -9.72 12.09 1.47
N LEU A 24 -10.22 10.85 1.58
CA LEU A 24 -9.44 9.65 1.33
C LEU A 24 -8.89 9.66 -0.10
N GLY A 25 -9.76 9.85 -1.10
CA GLY A 25 -9.45 9.84 -2.53
C GLY A 25 -8.42 10.88 -2.92
N ARG A 26 -8.55 12.11 -2.40
CA ARG A 26 -7.54 13.16 -2.58
C ARG A 26 -6.19 12.73 -2.00
N THR A 27 -6.18 12.19 -0.78
CA THR A 27 -4.93 11.78 -0.13
C THR A 27 -4.23 10.65 -0.88
N VAL A 28 -4.95 9.61 -1.30
CA VAL A 28 -4.36 8.50 -2.05
C VAL A 28 -3.98 8.89 -3.49
N ARG A 29 -4.67 9.88 -4.08
CA ARG A 29 -4.27 10.47 -5.36
C ARG A 29 -2.97 11.26 -5.21
N GLU A 30 -2.86 12.15 -4.23
CA GLU A 30 -1.62 12.89 -3.96
C GLU A 30 -0.44 11.93 -3.71
N ARG A 31 -0.65 10.82 -2.98
CA ARG A 31 0.36 9.77 -2.81
C ARG A 31 0.76 9.13 -4.14
N THR A 32 -0.22 8.85 -5.01
CA THR A 32 0.03 8.29 -6.34
C THR A 32 0.83 9.26 -7.22
N GLU A 33 0.47 10.55 -7.22
CA GLU A 33 1.16 11.60 -7.99
C GLU A 33 2.61 11.81 -7.54
N ARG A 34 2.90 11.60 -6.24
CA ARG A 34 4.27 11.62 -5.69
C ARG A 34 5.01 10.28 -5.86
N SER A 35 4.33 9.26 -6.39
CA SER A 35 4.93 7.96 -6.64
C SER A 35 5.57 7.90 -8.03
N ARG A 36 6.64 7.14 -8.16
CA ARG A 36 7.29 6.88 -9.43
C ARG A 36 7.46 5.39 -9.63
N THR A 37 7.15 4.91 -10.82
CA THR A 37 7.46 3.53 -11.21
C THR A 37 8.60 3.50 -12.21
N ARG A 38 9.44 2.47 -12.15
CA ARG A 38 10.47 2.20 -13.15
C ARG A 38 10.50 0.73 -13.47
N VAL A 39 10.86 0.41 -14.69
CA VAL A 39 11.21 -0.94 -15.11
C VAL A 39 12.71 -0.93 -15.39
N VAL A 40 13.48 -1.67 -14.60
CA VAL A 40 14.95 -1.65 -14.63
C VAL A 40 15.50 -3.05 -14.70
N GLU A 41 16.60 -3.24 -15.41
CA GLU A 41 17.33 -4.50 -15.36
C GLU A 41 17.91 -4.70 -13.97
N SER A 42 17.64 -5.86 -13.37
CA SER A 42 18.11 -6.23 -12.03
C SER A 42 19.62 -6.08 -11.88
N ALA A 43 20.38 -6.47 -12.91
CA ALA A 43 21.84 -6.40 -12.93
C ALA A 43 22.40 -4.96 -12.93
N LEU A 44 21.59 -3.96 -13.32
CA LEU A 44 21.99 -2.54 -13.31
C LEU A 44 21.69 -1.84 -11.97
N ILE A 45 21.10 -2.56 -11.01
CA ILE A 45 20.84 -2.04 -9.68
C ILE A 45 22.11 -2.16 -8.84
N HIS A 46 22.55 -1.04 -8.29
CA HIS A 46 23.65 -1.04 -7.32
C HIS A 46 23.12 -0.94 -5.90
N VAL A 47 23.67 -1.75 -5.01
CA VAL A 47 23.35 -1.73 -3.57
C VAL A 47 24.50 -1.04 -2.83
N GLU A 48 24.18 0.04 -2.14
CA GLU A 48 25.14 0.80 -1.34
C GLU A 48 24.79 0.71 0.14
N ALA A 49 25.72 0.22 0.95
CA ALA A 49 25.61 0.31 2.40
C ALA A 49 26.18 1.64 2.91
N SER A 50 25.53 2.23 3.91
CA SER A 50 26.00 3.46 4.54
C SER A 50 27.32 3.23 5.27
N ARG A 51 28.25 4.17 5.11
CA ARG A 51 29.54 4.18 5.82
C ARG A 51 29.43 4.64 7.27
N THR A 52 28.36 5.36 7.60
CA THR A 52 28.17 6.00 8.91
C THR A 52 27.05 5.35 9.72
N ASP A 53 26.28 4.44 9.12
CA ASP A 53 25.19 3.73 9.79
C ASP A 53 25.17 2.26 9.30
N PRO A 54 25.60 1.30 10.13
CA PRO A 54 25.71 -0.10 9.74
C PRO A 54 24.36 -0.77 9.47
N GLU A 55 23.24 -0.13 9.81
CA GLU A 55 21.89 -0.66 9.59
C GLU A 55 21.23 -0.13 8.30
N ARG A 56 21.89 0.81 7.61
CA ARG A 56 21.32 1.44 6.40
C ARG A 56 21.99 0.96 5.12
N LEU A 57 21.14 0.63 4.15
CA LEU A 57 21.51 0.48 2.75
C LEU A 57 20.49 1.21 1.86
N ALA A 58 20.92 1.54 0.65
CA ALA A 58 20.11 2.13 -0.38
C ALA A 58 20.39 1.46 -1.73
N LEU A 59 19.44 1.59 -2.65
CA LEU A 59 19.57 1.17 -4.04
C LEU A 59 19.85 2.39 -4.92
N ILE A 60 20.80 2.26 -5.83
CA ILE A 60 21.02 3.19 -6.93
C ILE A 60 20.42 2.53 -8.17
N LEU A 61 19.32 3.12 -8.65
CA LEU A 61 18.64 2.65 -9.86
C LEU A 61 19.04 3.49 -11.07
N PRO A 62 19.12 2.89 -12.27
CA PRO A 62 19.31 3.64 -13.50
C PRO A 62 18.25 4.74 -13.66
N GLY A 63 18.70 5.99 -13.87
CA GLY A 63 17.80 7.15 -14.02
C GLY A 63 17.09 7.61 -12.73
N ALA A 64 17.55 7.19 -11.56
CA ALA A 64 17.17 7.79 -10.29
C ALA A 64 18.19 8.85 -9.85
N ASP A 65 17.69 10.03 -9.48
CA ASP A 65 18.54 11.17 -9.06
C ASP A 65 19.01 11.06 -7.60
N LYS A 66 18.33 10.21 -6.81
CA LYS A 66 18.59 10.01 -5.37
C LYS A 66 18.70 8.52 -5.07
N PRO A 67 19.53 8.12 -4.08
CA PRO A 67 19.49 6.77 -3.54
C PRO A 67 18.12 6.45 -2.95
N ILE A 68 17.68 5.20 -3.11
CA ILE A 68 16.34 4.75 -2.74
C ILE A 68 16.45 3.76 -1.58
N ALA A 69 15.88 4.10 -0.43
CA ALA A 69 15.93 3.25 0.74
C ALA A 69 14.82 2.18 0.67
N PRO A 70 15.13 0.87 0.73
CA PRO A 70 14.09 -0.13 0.79
C PRO A 70 13.37 -0.15 2.13
N THR A 71 12.04 -0.17 2.08
CA THR A 71 11.22 -0.54 3.24
C THR A 71 11.46 -2.00 3.64
N HIS A 72 11.09 -2.38 4.87
CA HIS A 72 11.16 -3.77 5.33
C HIS A 72 10.46 -4.76 4.37
N TRP A 73 9.34 -4.33 3.77
CA TRP A 73 8.57 -5.11 2.80
C TRP A 73 9.31 -5.23 1.46
N SER A 74 9.65 -4.10 0.83
CA SER A 74 10.35 -4.10 -0.46
C SER A 74 11.73 -4.77 -0.40
N PHE A 75 12.42 -4.70 0.75
CA PHE A 75 13.64 -5.47 1.00
C PHE A 75 13.37 -6.98 0.92
N GLY A 76 12.25 -7.43 1.49
CA GLY A 76 11.84 -8.83 1.41
C GLY A 76 11.51 -9.27 -0.02
N GLN A 77 10.84 -8.40 -0.79
CA GLN A 77 10.56 -8.64 -2.20
C GLN A 77 11.84 -8.71 -3.03
N LEU A 78 12.78 -7.78 -2.82
CA LEU A 78 14.08 -7.77 -3.48
C LEU A 78 14.87 -9.05 -3.19
N ALA A 79 14.95 -9.45 -1.91
CA ALA A 79 15.61 -10.69 -1.51
C ALA A 79 14.95 -11.92 -2.15
N SER A 80 13.62 -11.97 -2.19
CA SER A 80 12.89 -13.05 -2.86
C SER A 80 13.17 -13.12 -4.35
N GLN A 81 13.28 -11.98 -5.03
CA GLN A 81 13.57 -11.89 -6.47
C GLN A 81 14.92 -12.53 -6.82
N VAL A 82 15.88 -12.43 -5.91
CA VAL A 82 17.24 -12.98 -6.08
C VAL A 82 17.44 -14.30 -5.32
N GLY A 83 16.36 -14.98 -4.94
CA GLY A 83 16.41 -16.29 -4.27
C GLY A 83 17.05 -16.28 -2.86
N ALA A 84 17.19 -15.10 -2.24
CA ALA A 84 17.86 -14.95 -0.95
C ALA A 84 16.88 -14.96 0.24
N PRO A 85 17.25 -15.58 1.38
CA PRO A 85 16.40 -15.63 2.57
C PRO A 85 16.35 -14.26 3.28
N ALA A 86 15.28 -13.50 3.04
CA ALA A 86 15.10 -12.14 3.58
C ALA A 86 15.24 -12.06 5.12
N ALA A 87 14.71 -13.05 5.85
CA ALA A 87 14.77 -13.08 7.31
C ALA A 87 16.22 -13.19 7.83
N TYR A 88 17.08 -13.92 7.13
CA TYR A 88 18.50 -14.03 7.45
C TYR A 88 19.24 -12.74 7.09
N LEU A 89 19.03 -12.20 5.88
CA LEU A 89 19.70 -10.98 5.45
C LEU A 89 19.42 -9.78 6.36
N ARG A 90 18.22 -9.69 6.95
CA ARG A 90 17.85 -8.62 7.91
C ARG A 90 18.60 -8.69 9.24
N GLN A 91 19.22 -9.82 9.57
CA GLN A 91 20.02 -9.97 10.79
C GLN A 91 21.49 -9.59 10.56
N LEU A 92 21.88 -9.37 9.30
CA LEU A 92 23.23 -9.00 8.94
C LEU A 92 23.37 -7.47 8.94
N PRO A 93 24.57 -6.94 9.27
CA PRO A 93 24.91 -5.56 8.97
C PRO A 93 24.64 -5.24 7.49
N ALA A 94 24.21 -4.00 7.22
CA ALA A 94 23.80 -3.54 5.90
C ALA A 94 24.87 -3.78 4.82
N ALA A 95 26.16 -3.71 5.18
CA ALA A 95 27.25 -4.04 4.27
C ALA A 95 27.22 -5.50 3.80
N LEU A 96 27.02 -6.46 4.72
CA LEU A 96 26.94 -7.88 4.39
C LEU A 96 25.63 -8.20 3.67
N ALA A 97 24.51 -7.65 4.13
CA ALA A 97 23.23 -7.78 3.45
C ALA A 97 23.32 -7.23 2.01
N GLY A 98 23.96 -6.07 1.84
CA GLY A 98 24.16 -5.40 0.57
C GLY A 98 25.01 -6.20 -0.41
N ILE A 99 26.12 -6.79 0.04
CA ILE A 99 26.96 -7.67 -0.80
C ILE A 99 26.18 -8.88 -1.28
N ASN A 100 25.42 -9.53 -0.39
CA ASN A 100 24.61 -10.70 -0.77
C ASN A 100 23.50 -10.33 -1.77
N LEU A 101 22.83 -9.20 -1.55
CA LEU A 101 21.82 -8.68 -2.47
C LEU A 101 22.43 -8.31 -3.82
N GLN A 102 23.58 -7.62 -3.82
CA GLN A 102 24.27 -7.24 -5.05
C GLN A 102 24.68 -8.47 -5.86
N TYR A 103 25.25 -9.49 -5.21
CA TYR A 103 25.58 -10.75 -5.86
C TYR A 103 24.32 -11.37 -6.49
N GLY A 104 23.23 -11.43 -5.73
CA GLY A 104 21.95 -11.93 -6.22
C GLY A 104 21.44 -11.16 -7.45
N LEU A 105 21.46 -9.83 -7.41
CA LEU A 105 21.01 -8.96 -8.49
C LEU A 105 21.84 -9.12 -9.77
N THR A 106 23.13 -9.39 -9.66
CA THR A 106 24.02 -9.62 -10.81
C THR A 106 24.01 -11.07 -11.31
N ALA A 107 23.88 -12.05 -10.41
CA ALA A 107 24.06 -13.47 -10.72
C ALA A 107 22.77 -14.24 -10.99
N HIS A 108 21.63 -13.83 -10.41
CA HIS A 108 20.35 -14.48 -10.72
C HIS A 108 19.92 -14.10 -12.13
N ARG A 109 19.59 -15.12 -12.94
CA ARG A 109 18.98 -14.93 -14.25
C ARG A 109 17.54 -14.48 -14.06
N ALA A 110 17.29 -13.19 -13.91
CA ALA A 110 15.93 -12.67 -13.94
C ALA A 110 15.87 -11.26 -14.52
N GLU A 111 14.94 -11.16 -15.46
CA GLU A 111 14.53 -10.03 -16.30
C GLU A 111 14.30 -8.72 -15.54
N GLN A 112 13.87 -7.70 -16.29
CA GLN A 112 13.53 -6.40 -15.75
C GLN A 112 12.61 -6.52 -14.52
N ILE A 113 12.89 -5.73 -13.48
CA ILE A 113 12.01 -5.62 -12.31
C ILE A 113 11.29 -4.28 -12.37
N LYS A 114 10.06 -4.26 -11.85
CA LYS A 114 9.28 -3.04 -11.68
C LYS A 114 9.39 -2.54 -10.25
N THR A 115 9.81 -1.30 -10.08
CA THR A 115 9.90 -0.62 -8.79
C THR A 115 8.72 0.33 -8.62
N LEU A 116 8.28 0.50 -7.38
CA LEU A 116 7.41 1.59 -6.95
C LEU A 116 8.13 2.38 -5.87
N GLU A 117 8.27 3.67 -6.10
CA GLU A 117 8.99 4.60 -5.23
C GLU A 117 8.08 5.74 -4.80
N THR A 118 8.35 6.31 -3.62
CA THR A 118 7.67 7.51 -3.12
C THR A 118 8.70 8.46 -2.52
N ASP A 119 8.55 9.77 -2.74
CA ASP A 119 9.38 10.81 -2.12
C ASP A 119 8.58 11.57 -1.07
N ASP A 120 8.91 11.34 0.20
CA ASP A 120 8.38 12.08 1.36
C ASP A 120 9.54 12.62 2.22
N GLY A 121 10.46 13.32 1.56
CA GLY A 121 11.71 13.85 2.15
C GLY A 121 12.89 12.88 2.02
N ARG A 122 12.63 11.58 1.91
CA ARG A 122 13.56 10.58 1.37
C ARG A 122 12.84 9.71 0.35
N VAL A 123 13.58 9.23 -0.66
CA VAL A 123 13.01 8.30 -1.63
C VAL A 123 13.00 6.90 -1.03
N GLU A 124 11.81 6.33 -0.88
CA GLU A 124 11.62 4.97 -0.38
C GLU A 124 11.18 4.04 -1.48
N LEU A 125 11.73 2.83 -1.50
CA LEU A 125 11.20 1.73 -2.31
C LEU A 125 10.02 1.11 -1.56
N ARG A 126 8.85 1.21 -2.17
CA ARG A 126 7.58 0.73 -1.62
C ARG A 126 7.27 -0.68 -2.07
N ALA A 127 7.57 -0.98 -3.34
CA ALA A 127 7.39 -2.32 -3.87
C ALA A 127 8.43 -2.67 -4.94
N VAL A 128 8.72 -3.97 -5.04
CA VAL A 128 9.44 -4.62 -6.14
C VAL A 128 8.59 -5.76 -6.67
N THR A 129 8.29 -5.75 -7.96
CA THR A 129 7.46 -6.75 -8.63
C THR A 129 8.06 -7.14 -9.99
N GLY A 130 7.47 -8.15 -10.64
CA GLY A 130 7.78 -8.43 -12.05
C GLY A 130 7.39 -7.27 -12.99
N PRO A 131 7.93 -7.24 -14.22
CA PRO A 131 7.74 -6.14 -15.16
C PRO A 131 6.27 -6.03 -15.61
N ASP A 132 5.60 -7.16 -15.76
CA ASP A 132 4.20 -7.27 -16.20
C ASP A 132 3.18 -7.06 -15.07
N TYR A 133 3.64 -6.73 -13.86
CA TYR A 133 2.73 -6.51 -12.74
C TYR A 133 1.90 -5.23 -12.97
N GLY A 134 0.60 -5.44 -13.25
CA GLY A 134 -0.42 -4.40 -13.28
C GLY A 134 -0.75 -3.93 -11.87
N ARG A 135 -0.70 -2.61 -11.63
CA ARG A 135 -1.06 -2.00 -10.35
C ARG A 135 -2.32 -1.18 -10.53
N ILE A 136 -3.33 -1.51 -9.75
CA ILE A 136 -4.49 -0.64 -9.53
C ILE A 136 -4.11 0.31 -8.40
N TYR A 137 -4.24 1.61 -8.63
CA TYR A 137 -3.96 2.60 -7.61
C TYR A 137 -5.16 2.77 -6.68
N ASP A 138 -4.85 3.04 -5.40
CA ASP A 138 -5.85 3.24 -4.36
C ASP A 138 -6.90 4.30 -4.73
N HIS A 139 -6.48 5.37 -5.43
CA HIS A 139 -7.41 6.42 -5.86
C HIS A 139 -8.42 5.94 -6.91
N GLU A 140 -8.03 5.01 -7.79
CA GLU A 140 -8.94 4.43 -8.78
C GLU A 140 -10.00 3.55 -8.09
N LEU A 141 -9.59 2.83 -7.04
CA LEU A 141 -10.52 2.08 -6.20
C LEU A 141 -11.48 3.04 -5.50
N VAL A 142 -10.98 4.11 -4.89
CA VAL A 142 -11.83 5.11 -4.21
C VAL A 142 -12.81 5.75 -5.19
N GLU A 143 -12.38 6.09 -6.41
CA GLU A 143 -13.26 6.62 -7.44
C GLU A 143 -14.34 5.61 -7.86
N ALA A 144 -13.98 4.34 -8.03
CA ALA A 144 -14.95 3.29 -8.32
C ALA A 144 -15.97 3.15 -7.18
N VAL A 145 -15.53 3.22 -5.92
CA VAL A 145 -16.42 3.25 -4.75
C VAL A 145 -17.31 4.49 -4.76
N GLN A 146 -16.76 5.68 -5.04
CA GLN A 146 -17.53 6.92 -5.09
C GLN A 146 -18.64 6.90 -6.15
N ARG A 147 -18.41 6.28 -7.31
CA ARG A 147 -19.43 6.12 -8.35
C ARG A 147 -20.65 5.32 -7.88
N ILE A 148 -20.45 4.38 -6.95
CA ILE A 148 -21.50 3.49 -6.43
C ILE A 148 -22.15 4.08 -5.17
N ALA A 149 -21.31 4.63 -4.29
CA ALA A 149 -21.65 4.92 -2.90
C ALA A 149 -21.70 6.42 -2.55
N GLY A 150 -21.40 7.30 -3.51
CA GLY A 150 -21.28 8.74 -3.28
C GLY A 150 -20.09 9.06 -2.36
N ASN A 151 -20.16 10.18 -1.62
CA ASN A 151 -19.07 10.61 -0.75
C ASN A 151 -19.10 9.95 0.65
N GLY A 152 -20.15 9.18 0.95
CA GLY A 152 -20.34 8.57 2.26
C GLY A 152 -20.80 9.51 3.38
N THR A 153 -20.94 10.81 3.10
CA THR A 153 -21.36 11.86 4.05
C THR A 153 -22.81 12.36 3.81
N GLY A 154 -23.53 11.78 2.84
CA GLY A 154 -24.87 12.23 2.39
C GLY A 154 -25.98 11.20 2.58
N ASP A 155 -27.13 11.39 1.91
CA ASP A 155 -28.33 10.53 1.98
C ASP A 155 -28.35 9.36 0.97
N THR A 156 -27.18 8.99 0.47
CA THR A 156 -27.02 7.77 -0.34
C THR A 156 -27.31 6.52 0.49
N ARG A 157 -27.72 5.42 -0.18
CA ARG A 157 -27.97 4.11 0.46
C ARG A 157 -26.76 3.56 1.21
N TRP A 158 -25.56 4.05 0.88
CA TRP A 158 -24.30 3.78 1.55
C TRP A 158 -23.79 5.04 2.24
N LYS A 159 -23.42 4.94 3.52
CA LYS A 159 -22.84 6.02 4.33
C LYS A 159 -21.60 5.49 5.05
N VAL A 160 -20.59 6.34 5.26
CA VAL A 160 -19.47 6.03 6.18
C VAL A 160 -20.10 5.96 7.56
N PRO A 161 -20.18 4.76 8.16
CA PRO A 161 -20.94 4.61 9.37
C PRO A 161 -20.22 5.29 10.52
N GLY A 162 -21.00 6.09 11.24
CA GLY A 162 -20.73 6.33 12.62
C GLY A 162 -20.86 5.03 13.45
N VAL A 163 -20.12 5.02 14.57
CA VAL A 163 -19.84 3.93 15.51
C VAL A 163 -20.86 2.76 15.55
N LEU A 164 -20.34 1.54 15.34
CA LEU A 164 -20.93 0.30 15.84
C LEU A 164 -20.42 0.10 17.28
N ASP A 165 -21.29 0.17 18.27
CA ASP A 165 -20.93 -0.23 19.64
C ASP A 165 -20.82 -1.76 19.67
N TRP A 166 -19.59 -2.26 19.79
CA TRP A 166 -19.25 -3.68 19.75
C TRP A 166 -19.47 -4.40 21.08
N SER A 167 -19.69 -3.65 22.17
CA SER A 167 -20.11 -4.23 23.46
C SER A 167 -21.61 -4.58 23.45
N THR A 168 -22.40 -3.81 22.69
CA THR A 168 -23.86 -3.97 22.62
C THR A 168 -24.34 -4.51 21.26
N GLY A 169 -23.49 -4.50 20.23
CA GLY A 169 -23.86 -4.86 18.85
C GLY A 169 -24.79 -3.85 18.17
N VAL A 170 -25.02 -2.68 18.79
CA VAL A 170 -25.97 -1.67 18.31
C VAL A 170 -25.29 -0.78 17.26
N TYR A 171 -25.88 -0.76 16.08
CA TYR A 171 -25.45 0.09 14.97
C TYR A 171 -26.17 1.45 15.05
N ASN A 172 -25.41 2.54 15.22
CA ASN A 172 -25.97 3.89 15.19
C ASN A 172 -25.58 4.64 13.90
N PRO A 173 -26.44 4.65 12.86
CA PRO A 173 -26.14 5.32 11.59
C PRO A 173 -26.20 6.85 11.66
N ARG A 174 -26.54 7.45 12.81
CA ARG A 174 -26.75 8.89 12.99
C ARG A 174 -25.73 9.57 13.89
N VAL A 175 -24.67 8.88 14.32
CA VAL A 175 -23.60 9.54 15.08
C VAL A 175 -22.71 10.35 14.13
N ASP A 176 -22.24 11.49 14.62
CA ASP A 176 -21.40 12.41 13.85
C ASP A 176 -20.13 11.70 13.35
N ILE A 177 -19.74 12.03 12.12
CA ILE A 177 -18.51 11.53 11.50
C ILE A 177 -17.35 12.38 12.04
N THR A 178 -16.54 11.78 12.90
CA THR A 178 -15.33 12.37 13.50
C THR A 178 -14.17 11.39 13.33
N LYS A 179 -12.94 11.83 13.65
CA LYS A 179 -11.75 10.95 13.56
C LYS A 179 -11.86 9.73 14.47
N ASP A 180 -12.60 9.85 15.56
CA ASP A 180 -12.82 8.76 16.52
C ASP A 180 -13.94 7.80 16.09
N THR A 181 -14.77 8.19 15.11
CA THR A 181 -15.95 7.43 14.70
C THR A 181 -15.90 6.92 13.26
N THR A 182 -14.94 7.41 12.44
CA THR A 182 -14.78 6.97 11.04
C THR A 182 -14.22 5.56 10.90
N THR A 183 -14.66 4.86 9.86
CA THR A 183 -14.20 3.52 9.48
C THR A 183 -13.40 3.51 8.17
N LEU A 184 -13.16 4.67 7.56
CA LEU A 184 -12.33 4.81 6.37
C LEU A 184 -10.87 5.04 6.74
N TYR A 185 -10.02 4.12 6.30
CA TYR A 185 -8.58 4.30 6.35
C TYR A 185 -7.93 3.67 5.11
N ALA A 186 -6.80 4.24 4.70
CA ALA A 186 -5.95 3.67 3.67
C ALA A 186 -4.53 3.56 4.20
N SER A 187 -4.05 2.32 4.20
CA SER A 187 -2.68 2.02 4.51
C SER A 187 -1.85 2.07 3.24
N ASP A 188 -0.68 2.64 3.41
CA ASP A 188 0.45 2.75 2.50
C ASP A 188 1.02 1.42 1.95
N ARG A 189 0.36 0.30 2.27
CA ARG A 189 0.79 -1.10 2.06
C ARG A 189 -0.33 -1.96 1.47
N ASP A 190 -1.00 -1.44 0.44
CA ASP A 190 -1.97 -2.16 -0.40
C ASP A 190 -3.32 -2.52 0.29
N GLU A 191 -3.76 -1.80 1.34
CA GLU A 191 -5.06 -2.05 1.97
C GLU A 191 -5.88 -0.77 2.16
N ILE A 192 -6.90 -0.61 1.31
CA ILE A 192 -8.06 0.22 1.62
C ILE A 192 -9.07 -0.66 2.35
N SER A 193 -9.37 -0.31 3.59
CA SER A 193 -10.35 -1.04 4.39
C SER A 193 -11.49 -0.12 4.75
N ILE A 194 -12.69 -0.58 4.40
CA ILE A 194 -13.93 0.12 4.64
C ILE A 194 -14.77 -0.80 5.54
N ARG A 195 -14.92 -0.46 6.83
CA ARG A 195 -15.84 -1.21 7.70
C ARG A 195 -17.24 -0.64 7.65
N HIS A 196 -18.22 -1.55 7.62
CA HIS A 196 -19.63 -1.23 7.78
C HIS A 196 -20.33 -2.32 8.60
N SER A 197 -21.60 -2.11 8.98
CA SER A 197 -22.45 -3.06 9.72
C SER A 197 -22.41 -4.50 9.17
N LYS A 198 -22.75 -5.48 10.03
CA LYS A 198 -22.60 -6.95 9.86
C LYS A 198 -22.95 -7.56 8.49
N TYR A 199 -23.75 -6.89 7.66
CA TYR A 199 -24.17 -7.36 6.33
C TYR A 199 -23.75 -6.45 5.16
N ALA A 200 -23.08 -5.34 5.44
CA ALA A 200 -22.78 -4.34 4.44
C ALA A 200 -21.53 -4.65 3.62
N ALA A 201 -20.55 -5.38 4.16
CA ALA A 201 -19.46 -5.92 3.34
C ALA A 201 -20.00 -6.87 2.26
N SER A 202 -21.01 -7.70 2.59
CA SER A 202 -21.68 -8.58 1.62
C SER A 202 -22.54 -7.80 0.61
N ARG A 203 -23.25 -6.74 1.03
CA ARG A 203 -24.00 -5.86 0.11
C ARG A 203 -23.08 -5.06 -0.81
N PHE A 204 -22.01 -4.49 -0.26
CA PHE A 204 -20.98 -3.78 -1.01
C PHE A 204 -20.28 -4.73 -1.98
N ALA A 205 -19.88 -5.94 -1.55
CA ALA A 205 -19.33 -6.93 -2.46
C ALA A 205 -20.34 -7.33 -3.55
N HIS A 206 -21.63 -7.50 -3.22
CA HIS A 206 -22.64 -7.83 -4.23
C HIS A 206 -22.92 -6.69 -5.23
N GLU A 207 -22.93 -5.45 -4.77
CA GLU A 207 -23.21 -4.25 -5.58
C GLU A 207 -21.97 -3.74 -6.32
N ALA A 208 -20.79 -3.84 -5.72
CA ALA A 208 -19.53 -3.36 -6.26
C ALA A 208 -18.72 -4.44 -6.99
N ALA A 209 -18.90 -5.74 -6.72
CA ALA A 209 -18.17 -6.78 -7.46
C ALA A 209 -18.34 -6.70 -8.98
N PRO A 210 -19.54 -6.45 -9.56
CA PRO A 210 -19.67 -6.32 -11.01
C PRO A 210 -18.86 -5.14 -11.57
N ALA A 211 -18.86 -4.02 -10.84
CA ALA A 211 -18.11 -2.82 -11.23
C ALA A 211 -16.60 -3.00 -11.06
N LEU A 212 -16.15 -3.62 -9.97
CA LEU A 212 -14.75 -3.93 -9.67
C LEU A 212 -14.19 -5.01 -10.61
N LEU A 213 -14.99 -6.01 -10.98
CA LEU A 213 -14.65 -7.00 -12.01
C LEU A 213 -14.51 -6.34 -13.37
N SER A 214 -15.48 -5.50 -13.78
CA SER A 214 -15.36 -4.77 -15.05
C SER A 214 -14.16 -3.82 -15.05
N PHE A 215 -13.82 -3.22 -13.90
CA PHE A 215 -12.67 -2.35 -13.74
C PHE A 215 -11.35 -3.14 -13.85
N ALA A 216 -11.25 -4.29 -13.19
CA ALA A 216 -10.11 -5.20 -13.29
C ALA A 216 -9.92 -5.78 -14.71
N ASP A 217 -11.01 -6.06 -15.43
CA ASP A 217 -10.99 -6.54 -16.82
C ASP A 217 -10.74 -5.41 -17.84
N SER A 218 -11.09 -4.15 -17.52
CA SER A 218 -10.85 -2.97 -18.36
C SER A 218 -9.47 -2.32 -18.15
N SER A 219 -8.79 -2.70 -17.07
CA SER A 219 -7.38 -2.38 -16.87
C SER A 219 -6.57 -3.10 -17.95
N PRO A 220 -5.59 -2.46 -18.60
CA PRO A 220 -4.82 -3.10 -19.66
C PRO A 220 -4.20 -4.39 -19.10
N GLN A 221 -4.70 -5.54 -19.56
CA GLN A 221 -3.96 -6.79 -19.45
C GLN A 221 -2.75 -6.69 -20.40
N PRO A 222 -1.59 -7.25 -20.02
CA PRO A 222 -0.36 -7.15 -20.80
C PRO A 222 -0.53 -7.64 -22.24
#